data_AF-A0A1A9RAQ7-F1
#
_entry.id   AF-A0A1A9RAQ7-F1
#
_cell.length_a   1.000
_cell.length_b   1.000
_cell.length_c   1.000
_cell.angle_alpha   90.00
_cell.angle_beta   90.00
_cell.angle_gamma   90.00
#
_symmetry.space_group_name_H-M   'P 1'
#
loop_
_entity.id
_entity.type
_entity.pdbx_description
1 polymer ?
#
loop_
_entity_poly.entity_id
_entity_poly.type
_entity_poly.pdbx_seq_one_letter_code
_entity_poly.pdbx_strand_id
1 'polypeptide(L)' 'MAHQLNKGKIRDNALKALVRSNLFRHKMERKKKGKGSYNRQAAKKWRDGFEQPSRFDLYRYTDNRLSPPCPPPIPCR' A
#
# COMPACT_ATOMS: atom_id res chain seq x y z
N MET A 1 28.00 -7.88 18.83
CA MET A 1 26.76 -8.62 18.53
C MET A 1 27.07 -9.70 17.50
N ALA A 2 26.95 -10.98 17.86
CA ALA A 2 27.15 -12.09 16.92
C ALA A 2 25.86 -12.35 16.14
N HIS A 3 25.94 -12.38 14.81
CA HIS A 3 24.77 -12.63 13.97
C HIS A 3 24.61 -14.13 13.71
N GLN A 4 23.42 -14.68 13.97
CA GLN A 4 23.17 -16.10 13.80
C GLN A 4 23.12 -16.44 12.31
N LEU A 5 24.12 -17.17 11.84
CA LEU A 5 24.18 -17.69 10.49
C LEU A 5 23.53 -19.06 10.49
N ASN A 6 22.35 -19.18 9.87
CA ASN A 6 21.58 -20.42 9.72
C ASN A 6 22.28 -21.44 8.79
N LYS A 7 23.57 -21.69 9.01
CA LYS A 7 24.47 -22.51 8.16
C LYS A 7 25.25 -23.55 8.95
N GLY A 8 24.95 -23.70 10.24
CA GLY A 8 25.66 -24.62 11.14
C GLY A 8 27.11 -24.19 11.37
N LYS A 9 27.96 -25.15 11.75
CA LYS A 9 29.40 -24.92 11.96
C LYS A 9 30.09 -24.70 10.61
N ILE A 10 30.68 -23.52 10.44
CA ILE A 10 31.42 -23.17 9.23
C ILE A 10 32.79 -23.83 9.28
N ARG A 11 33.16 -24.56 8.23
CA ARG A 11 34.42 -25.33 8.15
C ARG A 11 35.55 -24.53 7.50
N ASP A 12 35.31 -24.01 6.29
CA ASP A 12 36.42 -23.53 5.46
C ASP A 12 36.47 -22.00 5.33
N ASN A 13 35.34 -21.33 5.05
CA ASN A 13 35.32 -19.88 4.82
C ASN A 13 34.13 -19.16 5.47
N ALA A 14 34.43 -18.32 6.45
CA ALA A 14 33.45 -17.52 7.19
C ALA A 14 32.80 -16.42 6.34
N LEU A 15 33.56 -15.72 5.50
CA LEU A 15 33.03 -14.63 4.66
C LEU A 15 32.07 -15.14 3.60
N LYS A 16 32.40 -16.25 2.95
CA LYS A 16 31.51 -16.88 1.96
C LYS A 16 30.20 -17.37 2.60
N ALA A 17 30.28 -17.90 3.82
CA ALA A 17 29.11 -18.27 4.59
C ALA A 17 28.24 -17.04 4.94
N LEU A 18 28.88 -15.95 5.37
CA LEU A 18 28.23 -14.67 5.64
C LEU A 18 27.48 -14.14 4.41
N VAL A 19 28.17 -13.93 3.29
CA VAL A 19 27.60 -13.36 2.05
C VAL A 19 26.38 -14.13 1.57
N ARG A 20 26.40 -15.46 1.68
CA ARG A 20 25.28 -16.29 1.23
C ARG A 20 24.21 -16.52 2.31
N SER A 21 24.29 -15.86 3.46
CA SER A 21 23.26 -15.93 4.51
C SER A 21 22.14 -14.92 4.23
N ASN A 22 21.06 -14.97 5.03
CA ASN A 22 19.94 -14.03 4.93
C ASN A 22 20.34 -12.56 5.18
N LEU A 23 21.50 -12.32 5.79
CA LEU A 23 22.00 -10.97 6.09
C LEU A 23 22.21 -10.15 4.82
N PHE A 24 22.83 -10.75 3.79
CA PHE A 24 23.20 -10.07 2.55
C PHE A 24 22.29 -10.46 1.38
N ARG A 25 21.01 -10.72 1.66
CA ARG A 25 20.03 -10.96 0.58
C ARG A 25 19.75 -9.67 -0.18
N HIS A 26 19.53 -9.80 -1.50
CA HIS A 26 19.05 -8.70 -2.31
C HIS A 26 17.71 -8.17 -1.76
N LYS A 27 17.64 -6.87 -1.49
CA LYS A 27 16.43 -6.19 -1.05
C LYS A 27 15.81 -5.47 -2.25
N MET A 28 14.53 -5.71 -2.48
CA MET A 28 13.76 -5.01 -3.51
C MET A 28 12.93 -3.90 -2.86
N GLU A 29 13.09 -2.67 -3.35
CA GLU A 29 12.21 -1.57 -2.98
C GLU A 29 10.90 -1.67 -3.76
N ARG A 30 9.77 -1.40 -3.08
CA ARG A 30 8.48 -1.32 -3.75
C ARG A 30 8.36 0.01 -4.48
N LYS A 31 8.34 -0.04 -5.80
CA LYS A 31 8.10 1.15 -6.64
C LYS A 31 6.71 1.75 -6.40
N LYS A 32 6.61 3.07 -6.50
CA LYS A 32 5.37 3.83 -6.27
C LYS A 32 4.37 3.77 -7.44
N LYS A 33 4.84 3.52 -8.68
CA LYS A 33 4.00 3.47 -9.89
C LYS A 33 4.36 2.27 -10.78
N GLY A 34 3.38 1.77 -11.54
CA GLY A 34 3.54 0.67 -12.51
C GLY A 34 3.27 -0.73 -11.94
N LYS A 35 3.79 -1.78 -12.61
CA LYS A 35 3.48 -3.19 -12.27
C LYS A 35 3.83 -3.54 -10.81
N GLY A 36 2.83 -3.90 -10.00
CA GLY A 36 3.04 -4.30 -8.60
C GLY A 36 3.15 -3.13 -7.61
N SER A 37 2.81 -1.90 -8.01
CA SER A 37 2.76 -0.74 -7.12
C SER A 37 1.41 -0.53 -6.42
N TYR A 38 0.39 -1.33 -6.75
CA TYR A 38 -0.96 -1.17 -6.18
C TYR A 38 -0.98 -1.59 -4.70
N ASN A 39 -1.45 -0.69 -3.83
CA ASN A 39 -1.63 -0.94 -2.40
C ASN A 39 -3.10 -0.73 -2.00
N ARG A 40 -3.79 -1.82 -1.62
CA ARG A 40 -5.21 -1.82 -1.25
C ARG A 40 -5.54 -0.92 -0.06
N GLN A 41 -4.66 -0.87 0.95
CA GLN A 41 -4.92 -0.08 2.16
C GLN A 41 -4.80 1.42 1.87
N ALA A 42 -3.80 1.82 1.08
CA ALA A 42 -3.68 3.20 0.62
C ALA A 42 -4.92 3.59 -0.21
N ALA A 43 -5.38 2.73 -1.12
CA ALA A 43 -6.60 2.95 -1.92
C ALA A 43 -7.88 3.10 -1.08
N LYS A 44 -8.00 2.38 0.05
CA LYS A 44 -9.15 2.52 0.96
C LYS A 44 -9.19 3.86 1.68
N LYS A 45 -8.03 4.36 2.16
CA LYS A 45 -7.94 5.69 2.81
C LYS A 45 -8.44 6.83 1.92
N TRP A 46 -8.29 6.71 0.60
CA TRP A 46 -8.85 7.69 -0.35
C TRP A 46 -10.38 7.67 -0.43
N ARG A 47 -11.04 6.55 -0.10
CA ARG A 47 -12.51 6.48 -0.02
C ARG A 47 -13.04 6.96 1.33
N ASP A 48 -12.31 6.70 2.40
CA ASP A 48 -12.75 7.04 3.76
C ASP A 48 -12.63 8.55 4.07
N GLY A 49 -11.79 9.28 3.31
CA GLY A 49 -11.72 10.75 3.36
C GLY A 49 -12.77 11.47 2.49
N PHE A 50 -13.54 10.72 1.70
CA PHE A 50 -14.76 11.23 1.09
C PHE A 50 -15.85 10.96 2.13
N GLU A 51 -16.31 11.98 2.85
CA GLU A 51 -17.48 11.85 3.73
C GLU A 51 -18.62 11.29 2.88
N GLN A 52 -18.92 10.00 3.06
CA GLN A 52 -20.09 9.42 2.45
C GLN A 52 -21.26 10.12 3.12
N PRO A 53 -22.11 10.86 2.38
CA PRO A 53 -23.27 11.51 2.98
C PRO A 53 -24.03 10.43 3.72
N SER A 54 -24.38 10.71 4.97
CA SER A 54 -25.08 9.73 5.78
C SER A 54 -26.36 9.34 5.05
N ARG A 55 -26.85 8.12 5.26
CA ARG A 55 -28.13 7.68 4.67
C ARG A 55 -29.27 8.68 4.99
N PHE A 56 -29.15 9.40 6.09
CA PHE A 56 -30.05 10.46 6.52
C PHE A 56 -29.94 11.72 5.64
N ASP A 57 -28.74 12.12 5.24
CA ASP A 57 -28.49 13.25 4.32
C ASP A 57 -29.00 12.96 2.91
N LEU A 58 -28.86 11.71 2.43
CA LEU A 58 -29.40 11.30 1.14
C LEU A 58 -30.94 11.37 1.08
N TYR A 59 -31.61 11.12 2.21
CA TYR A 59 -33.07 11.16 2.29
C TYR A 59 -33.61 12.61 2.29
N ARG A 60 -32.94 13.53 3.00
CA ARG A 60 -33.22 14.98 2.95
C ARG A 60 -33.04 15.57 1.55
N TYR A 61 -32.14 14.99 0.77
CA TYR A 61 -31.81 15.41 -0.58
C TYR A 61 -32.90 15.05 -1.61
N THR A 62 -33.60 13.94 -1.40
CA THR A 62 -34.65 13.46 -2.32
C THR A 62 -36.01 14.11 -2.07
N ASP A 63 -36.26 14.65 -0.87
CA ASP A 63 -37.54 15.29 -0.52
C ASP A 63 -37.66 16.75 -1.01
N ASN A 64 -36.54 17.47 -1.14
CA ASN A 64 -36.53 18.81 -1.75
C ASN A 64 -36.00 18.73 -3.17
N ARG A 65 -36.88 18.88 -4.17
CA ARG A 65 -36.59 18.80 -5.61
C ARG A 65 -35.67 19.92 -6.16
N LEU A 66 -34.50 20.12 -5.56
CA LEU A 66 -33.40 20.84 -6.18
C LEU A 66 -32.43 19.78 -6.71
N SER A 67 -32.51 19.54 -8.01
CA SER A 67 -31.59 18.65 -8.72
C SER A 67 -30.13 18.95 -8.34
N PRO A 68 -29.29 17.93 -8.13
CA PRO A 68 -27.87 18.17 -7.83
C PRO A 68 -27.23 18.88 -9.00
N PRO A 69 -26.37 19.89 -8.75
CA PRO A 69 -25.47 20.32 -9.80
C PRO A 69 -24.71 19.08 -10.25
N CYS A 70 -24.72 18.83 -11.56
CA CYS A 70 -24.03 17.71 -12.16
C CYS A 70 -22.63 17.59 -11.52
N PRO A 71 -22.23 16.40 -11.03
CA PRO A 71 -20.91 16.25 -10.45
C PRO A 71 -19.87 16.75 -11.47
N PRO A 72 -18.92 17.60 -11.06
CA PRO A 72 -17.92 18.11 -11.99
C PRO A 72 -17.21 16.91 -12.63
N PRO A 73 -16.91 16.97 -13.95
CA PRO A 73 -16.24 15.87 -14.61
C PRO A 73 -14.97 15.56 -13.85
N ILE A 74 -14.80 14.29 -13.49
CA ILE A 74 -13.56 13.78 -12.89
C ILE A 74 -12.45 14.22 -13.83
N PRO A 75 -11.48 15.06 -13.40
CA PRO A 75 -10.36 15.40 -14.26
C PRO A 75 -9.60 14.10 -14.51
N CYS A 76 -9.70 13.60 -15.75
CA CYS A 76 -8.88 12.51 -16.25
C CYS A 76 -7.42 12.97 -16.15
N ARG A 77 -6.67 12.43 -15.19
CA ARG A 77 -5.23 12.68 -15.02
C ARG A 77 -4.42 11.49 -15.49
#